data_AF-A0A950HLG2-F1
#
_entry.id   AF-A0A950HLG2-F1
#
_cell.length_a   1.000
_cell.length_b   1.000
_cell.length_c   1.000
_cell.angle_alpha   90.00
_cell.angle_beta   90.00
_cell.angle_gamma   90.00
#
_symmetry.space_group_name_H-M   'P 1'
#
loop_
_entity.id
_entity.type
_entity.pdbx_description
1 polymer ?
#
loop_
_entity_poly.entity_id
_entity_poly.type
_entity_poly.pdbx_seq_one_letter_code
_entity_poly.pdbx_strand_id
1 'polypeptide(L)' 'MYFTDRGIEELEERRGDEQLSVEWLAARMRTFVDEHPEFEDAVERLATFLARDDAGEPDNLAY' A
#
# COMPACT_ATOMS: atom_id res chain seq x y z
N MET A 1 0.27 22.25 -11.73
CA MET A 1 0.20 20.79 -11.73
C MET A 1 0.21 20.36 -10.27
N TYR A 2 -0.97 20.16 -9.70
CA TYR A 2 -1.09 19.63 -8.34
C TYR A 2 -1.03 18.11 -8.48
N PHE A 3 0.19 17.57 -8.57
CA PHE A 3 0.40 16.17 -8.23
C PHE A 3 0.42 16.10 -6.71
N THR A 4 -0.73 16.38 -6.12
CA THR A 4 -0.95 16.12 -4.72
C THR A 4 -1.40 14.67 -4.62
N ASP A 5 -0.92 14.03 -3.58
CA ASP A 5 -1.52 12.99 -2.74
C ASP A 5 -3.05 13.04 -2.53
N ARG A 6 -3.82 13.83 -3.30
CA ARG A 6 -5.28 13.98 -3.19
C ARG A 6 -6.03 12.65 -3.17
N GLY A 7 -5.58 11.67 -3.94
CA GLY A 7 -6.20 10.33 -3.92
C GLY A 7 -5.93 9.55 -2.63
N ILE A 8 -4.77 9.79 -2.01
CA ILE A 8 -4.38 9.22 -0.71
C ILE A 8 -5.14 9.95 0.41
N GLU A 9 -5.21 11.29 0.36
CA GLU A 9 -6.00 12.11 1.29
C GLU A 9 -7.47 11.68 1.31
N GLU A 10 -8.12 11.57 0.13
CA GLU A 10 -9.51 11.11 0.07
C GLU A 10 -9.67 9.67 0.59
N LEU A 11 -8.68 8.78 0.37
CA LEU A 11 -8.74 7.43 0.92
C LEU A 11 -8.72 7.47 2.45
N GLU A 12 -7.84 8.27 3.04
CA GLU A 12 -7.72 8.45 4.49
C GLU A 12 -8.99 9.10 5.09
N GLU A 13 -9.49 10.18 4.48
CA GLU A 13 -10.70 10.86 4.94
C GLU A 13 -11.94 9.96 4.93
N ARG A 14 -12.06 9.09 3.91
CA ARG A 14 -13.24 8.23 3.77
C ARG A 14 -13.18 6.94 4.57
N ARG A 15 -11.98 6.40 4.76
CA ARG A 15 -11.77 5.02 5.23
C ARG A 15 -10.70 4.89 6.32
N GLY A 16 -10.20 5.99 6.87
CA GLY A 16 -9.13 6.00 7.87
C GLY A 16 -9.47 5.26 9.17
N ASP A 17 -10.75 5.15 9.51
CA ASP A 17 -11.23 4.39 10.68
C ASP A 17 -11.34 2.86 10.43
N GLU A 18 -11.13 2.40 9.20
CA GLU A 18 -11.23 0.98 8.86
C GLU A 18 -9.93 0.21 9.16
N GLN A 19 -10.05 -0.96 9.78
CA GLN A 19 -8.94 -1.92 9.90
C GLN A 19 -9.01 -2.94 8.77
N LEU A 20 -8.00 -2.95 7.90
CA LEU A 20 -7.95 -3.79 6.70
C LEU A 20 -6.80 -4.78 6.81
N SER A 21 -6.99 -6.00 6.33
CA SER A 21 -5.92 -7.00 6.28
C SER A 21 -4.98 -6.74 5.11
N VAL A 22 -3.72 -7.18 5.25
CA VAL A 22 -2.74 -7.18 4.13
C VAL A 22 -3.27 -7.99 2.94
N GLU A 23 -4.01 -9.07 3.20
CA GLU A 23 -4.67 -9.87 2.15
C GLU A 23 -5.68 -9.04 1.35
N TRP A 24 -6.53 -8.25 2.03
CA TRP A 24 -7.50 -7.37 1.36
C TRP A 24 -6.79 -6.32 0.51
N LEU A 25 -5.72 -5.71 1.03
CA LEU A 25 -4.94 -4.72 0.30
C LEU A 25 -4.27 -5.32 -0.95
N ALA A 26 -3.65 -6.49 -0.82
CA ALA A 26 -3.05 -7.21 -1.95
C ALA A 26 -4.09 -7.58 -3.02
N ALA A 27 -5.30 -7.99 -2.62
CA ALA A 27 -6.40 -8.25 -3.54
C ALA A 27 -6.81 -6.98 -4.31
N ARG A 28 -6.88 -5.82 -3.64
CA ARG A 28 -7.18 -4.54 -4.31
C ARG A 28 -6.12 -4.12 -5.31
N MET A 29 -4.85 -4.34 -5.00
CA MET A 29 -3.73 -4.07 -5.91
C MET A 29 -3.84 -4.94 -7.17
N ARG A 30 -4.13 -6.24 -7.04
CA ARG A 30 -4.32 -7.14 -8.18
C ARG A 30 -5.48 -6.69 -9.07
N THR A 31 -6.64 -6.41 -8.49
CA THR A 31 -7.78 -5.90 -9.25
C THR A 31 -7.44 -4.60 -9.99
N PHE A 32 -6.69 -3.69 -9.36
CA PHE A 32 -6.28 -2.45 -10.02
C PHE A 32 -5.36 -2.71 -11.22
N VAL A 33 -4.40 -3.63 -11.11
CA VAL A 33 -3.51 -4.00 -12.24
C VAL A 33 -4.28 -4.75 -13.34
N ASP A 34 -5.24 -5.60 -12.98
CA ASP A 34 -6.11 -6.28 -13.94
C ASP A 34 -6.91 -5.27 -14.80
N GLU A 35 -7.36 -4.17 -14.19
CA GLU A 35 -8.10 -3.09 -14.87
C GLU A 35 -7.17 -2.07 -15.57
N HIS A 36 -5.94 -1.90 -15.06
CA HIS A 36 -4.98 -0.89 -15.49
C HIS A 36 -3.56 -1.47 -15.60
N PRO A 37 -3.30 -2.31 -16.62
CA PRO A 37 -2.03 -3.04 -16.75
C PRO A 37 -0.81 -2.13 -16.94
N GLU A 38 -1.00 -0.89 -17.40
CA GLU A 38 0.09 0.10 -17.56
C GLU A 38 0.75 0.51 -16.22
N PHE A 39 0.13 0.21 -15.08
CA PHE A 39 0.66 0.50 -13.74
C PHE A 39 1.26 -0.70 -13.02
N GLU A 40 1.35 -1.87 -13.66
CA GLU A 40 1.87 -3.11 -13.05
C GLU A 40 3.22 -2.90 -12.36
N ASP A 41 4.21 -2.33 -13.06
CA ASP A 41 5.55 -2.08 -12.51
C ASP A 41 5.52 -1.16 -11.28
N ALA A 42 4.65 -0.15 -11.27
CA ALA A 42 4.54 0.79 -10.16
C ALA A 42 3.91 0.11 -8.92
N VAL A 43 2.85 -0.68 -9.14
CA VAL A 43 2.16 -1.42 -8.08
C VAL A 43 3.05 -2.52 -7.52
N GLU A 44 3.81 -3.23 -8.35
CA GLU A 44 4.76 -4.26 -7.92
C GLU A 44 5.85 -3.67 -7.01
N ARG A 45 6.37 -2.48 -7.36
CA ARG A 45 7.34 -1.76 -6.52
C ARG A 45 6.74 -1.31 -5.20
N LEU A 46 5.48 -0.85 -5.19
CA LEU A 46 4.75 -0.50 -3.96
C LEU A 46 4.53 -1.72 -3.07
N ALA A 47 4.08 -2.85 -3.64
CA ALA A 47 3.90 -4.09 -2.90
C ALA A 47 5.22 -4.58 -2.30
N THR A 48 6.32 -4.52 -3.06
CA THR A 48 7.67 -4.85 -2.58
C THR A 48 8.12 -3.92 -1.46
N PHE A 49 7.78 -2.63 -1.52
CA PHE A 49 8.08 -1.67 -0.46
C PHE A 49 7.32 -2.02 0.83
N LEU A 50 6.01 -2.25 0.74
CA LEU A 50 5.17 -2.59 1.90
C LEU A 50 5.57 -3.93 2.54
N ALA A 51 6.00 -4.91 1.74
CA ALA A 51 6.42 -6.22 2.23
C ALA A 51 7.75 -6.20 3.05
N ARG A 52 8.50 -5.09 3.01
CA ARG A 52 9.80 -4.99 3.71
C ARG A 52 9.67 -4.57 5.18
N ASP A 53 8.55 -3.97 5.59
CA ASP A 53 8.44 -3.30 6.89
C ASP A 53 7.89 -4.19 8.02
N ASP A 54 7.30 -5.35 7.71
CA ASP A 54 6.80 -6.31 8.72
C ASP A 54 7.90 -7.17 9.39
N ALA A 55 9.18 -6.90 9.12
CA ALA A 55 10.33 -7.53 9.78
C ALA A 55 11.02 -6.60 10.81
N GLY A 56 10.30 -5.59 11.32
CA GLY A 56 10.88 -4.38 11.92
C GLY A 56 10.43 -3.94 13.32
N GLU A 57 9.87 -4.80 14.18
CA GLU A 57 9.72 -4.48 15.63
C GLU A 57 10.07 -5.70 16.52
N PRO A 58 10.71 -5.59 17.70
CA PRO A 58 11.64 -4.60 18.26
C PRO A 58 12.95 -5.29 18.76
N ASP A 59 13.44 -6.34 18.09
CA ASP A 59 14.59 -7.15 18.56
C ASP A 59 15.96 -6.60 18.09
N ASN A 60 16.01 -5.33 17.64
CA ASN A 60 17.28 -4.63 17.39
C ASN A 60 17.89 -4.00 18.67
N LEU A 61 17.29 -4.24 19.84
CA LEU A 61 17.94 -4.09 21.14
C LEU A 61 18.73 -5.37 21.50
N ALA A 62 19.61 -5.81 20.62
CA ALA A 62 20.58 -6.85 20.94
C ALA A 62 21.92 -6.21 21.32
N TYR A 63 22.06 -5.98 22.63
CA TYR A 63 23.25 -5.64 23.44
C TYR A 63 23.94 -4.28 23.27
#